data_AF-S4WBE2-F1
#
_entry.id   AF-S4WBE2-F1
#
_cell.length_a   1.000
_cell.length_b   1.000
_cell.length_c   1.000
_cell.angle_alpha   90.00
_cell.angle_beta   90.00
_cell.angle_gamma   90.00
#
_symmetry.space_group_name_H-M   'P 1'
#
loop_
_entity.id
_entity.type
_entity.pdbx_description
1 polymer ?
#
loop_
_entity_poly.entity_id
_entity_poly.type
_entity_poly.pdbx_seq_one_letter_code
_entity_poly.pdbx_strand_id
1 'polypeptide(L)'
;MNGSWKERYGDWALVTGASAGIGEEFCRQLAAKGMNIAMVARRGEKLETLGSELEKNNGVSTRSVPLDLTHSDAAERLETAMADLEVGLLVNNAGFGHLGRFHKKSLSGTQI
;
A
#
# COMPACT_ATOMS: atom_id res chain seq x y z
N MET A 1 -19.83 3.18 20.09
CA MET A 1 -18.92 4.29 19.79
C MET A 1 -18.74 4.31 18.27
N ASN A 2 -19.45 5.19 17.57
CA ASN A 2 -19.42 5.27 16.10
C ASN A 2 -18.69 6.55 15.70
N GLY A 3 -17.36 6.53 15.76
CA GLY A 3 -16.52 7.55 15.13
C GLY A 3 -16.09 7.09 13.74
N SER A 4 -15.84 8.03 12.84
CA SER A 4 -15.30 7.72 11.51
C SER A 4 -13.87 7.17 11.61
N TRP A 5 -13.42 6.44 10.60
CA TRP A 5 -12.04 5.91 10.58
C TRP A 5 -11.00 7.04 10.54
N LYS A 6 -11.34 8.16 9.87
CA LYS A 6 -10.53 9.38 9.85
C LYS A 6 -10.32 9.97 11.24
N GLU A 7 -11.39 10.12 12.01
CA GLU A 7 -11.31 10.63 13.40
C GLU A 7 -10.49 9.74 14.33
N ARG A 8 -10.52 8.41 14.09
CA ARG A 8 -9.84 7.45 14.96
C ARG A 8 -8.37 7.28 14.64
N TYR A 9 -8.00 7.29 13.37
CA TYR A 9 -6.66 6.92 12.92
C TYR A 9 -5.92 8.06 12.24
N GLY A 10 -6.60 8.92 11.49
CA GLY A 10 -6.02 9.97 10.64
C GLY A 10 -6.54 9.87 9.20
N ASP A 11 -6.19 10.84 8.35
CA ASP A 11 -6.81 10.97 7.02
C ASP A 11 -6.36 9.89 6.02
N TRP A 12 -5.10 9.46 6.09
CA TRP A 12 -4.50 8.54 5.13
C TRP A 12 -4.20 7.17 5.71
N ALA A 13 -4.53 6.13 4.93
CA ALA A 13 -4.04 4.78 5.13
C ALA A 13 -2.94 4.46 4.11
N LEU A 14 -1.81 3.97 4.59
CA LEU A 14 -0.71 3.45 3.77
C LEU A 14 -0.83 1.93 3.66
N VAL A 15 -0.93 1.40 2.44
CA VAL A 15 -1.05 -0.04 2.18
C VAL A 15 0.13 -0.51 1.34
N THR A 16 0.92 -1.43 1.89
CA THR A 16 2.02 -2.08 1.15
C THR A 16 1.54 -3.39 0.49
N GLY A 17 2.09 -3.71 -0.69
CA GLY A 17 1.61 -4.84 -1.48
C GLY A 17 0.23 -4.60 -2.10
N ALA A 18 -0.11 -3.33 -2.38
CA ALA A 18 -1.47 -2.90 -2.77
C ALA A 18 -1.93 -3.38 -4.17
N SER A 19 -1.03 -3.87 -5.02
CA SER A 19 -1.33 -4.12 -6.44
C SER A 19 -2.08 -5.45 -6.76
N ALA A 20 -2.44 -6.25 -5.75
CA ALA A 20 -3.22 -7.47 -5.92
C ALA A 20 -3.76 -8.03 -4.60
N GLY A 21 -4.75 -8.91 -4.71
CA GLY A 21 -5.17 -9.82 -3.64
C GLY A 21 -5.62 -9.10 -2.38
N ILE A 22 -5.08 -9.53 -1.23
CA ILE A 22 -5.47 -8.97 0.08
C ILE A 22 -5.12 -7.49 0.19
N GLY A 23 -3.98 -7.04 -0.36
CA GLY A 23 -3.58 -5.64 -0.31
C GLY A 23 -4.52 -4.74 -1.10
N GLU A 24 -4.91 -5.18 -2.29
CA GLU A 24 -5.91 -4.50 -3.11
C GLU A 24 -7.27 -4.41 -2.39
N GLU A 25 -7.70 -5.49 -1.75
CA GLU A 25 -8.96 -5.50 -0.99
C GLU A 25 -8.91 -4.60 0.24
N PHE A 26 -7.78 -4.49 0.93
CA PHE A 26 -7.61 -3.51 2.00
C PHE A 26 -7.82 -2.08 1.49
N CYS A 27 -7.26 -1.72 0.33
CA CYS A 27 -7.47 -0.41 -0.27
C CYS A 27 -8.96 -0.15 -0.51
N ARG A 28 -9.69 -1.12 -1.07
CA ARG A 28 -11.13 -1.02 -1.35
C ARG A 28 -11.95 -0.83 -0.08
N GLN A 29 -11.68 -1.63 0.96
CA GLN A 29 -12.42 -1.58 2.23
C GLN A 29 -12.14 -0.29 3.02
N LEU A 30 -10.90 0.21 2.99
CA LEU A 30 -10.53 1.45 3.67
C LEU A 30 -11.07 2.68 2.92
N ALA A 31 -11.06 2.67 1.59
CA ALA A 31 -11.68 3.71 0.77
C ALA A 31 -13.21 3.75 1.00
N ALA A 32 -13.87 2.60 1.07
CA ALA A 32 -15.29 2.51 1.41
C ALA A 32 -15.63 3.04 2.82
N LYS A 33 -14.63 3.11 3.71
CA LYS A 33 -14.73 3.72 5.05
C LYS A 33 -14.34 5.21 5.06
N GLY A 34 -14.06 5.78 3.89
CA GLY A 34 -13.79 7.19 3.68
C GLY A 34 -12.35 7.64 3.91
N MET A 35 -11.40 6.70 4.07
CA MET A 35 -9.96 7.04 4.19
C MET A 35 -9.33 7.30 2.82
N ASN A 36 -8.40 8.25 2.77
CA ASN A 36 -7.52 8.41 1.60
C ASN A 36 -6.48 7.29 1.59
N ILE A 37 -6.03 6.86 0.41
CA ILE A 37 -5.22 5.65 0.27
C ILE A 37 -3.88 5.93 -0.41
N ALA A 38 -2.78 5.74 0.32
CA ALA A 38 -1.44 5.66 -0.25
C ALA A 38 -1.10 4.19 -0.53
N MET A 39 -0.81 3.85 -1.79
CA MET A 39 -0.65 2.48 -2.27
C MET A 39 0.78 2.24 -2.70
N VAL A 40 1.44 1.24 -2.11
CA VAL A 40 2.83 0.88 -2.43
C VAL A 40 2.88 -0.51 -3.05
N ALA A 41 3.45 -0.61 -4.24
CA ALA A 41 3.81 -1.86 -4.91
C ALA A 41 4.69 -1.58 -6.12
N ARG A 42 5.33 -2.59 -6.70
CA ARG A 42 6.18 -2.43 -7.88
C ARG A 42 5.44 -2.06 -9.18
N ARG A 43 4.20 -2.53 -9.34
CA ARG A 43 3.44 -2.40 -10.59
C ARG A 43 2.66 -1.08 -10.63
N GLY A 44 3.32 0.00 -11.08
CA GLY A 44 2.75 1.36 -11.14
C GLY A 44 1.40 1.43 -11.87
N GLU A 45 1.28 0.86 -13.08
CA GLU A 45 0.03 0.87 -13.86
C GLU A 45 -1.16 0.25 -13.10
N LYS A 46 -0.92 -0.80 -12.30
CA LYS A 46 -1.95 -1.40 -11.47
C LYS A 46 -2.38 -0.48 -10.32
N LEU A 47 -1.43 0.25 -9.74
CA LEU A 47 -1.72 1.22 -8.69
C LEU A 47 -2.54 2.38 -9.23
N GLU A 48 -2.19 2.92 -10.40
CA GLU A 48 -2.92 3.99 -11.06
C GLU A 48 -4.35 3.57 -11.44
N THR A 49 -4.52 2.34 -11.95
CA THR A 49 -5.83 1.77 -12.26
C THR A 49 -6.68 1.64 -10.99
N LEU A 50 -6.12 1.06 -9.93
CA LEU A 50 -6.80 0.93 -8.64
C LEU A 50 -7.14 2.31 -8.04
N GLY A 51 -6.19 3.24 -8.06
CA GLY A 51 -6.38 4.59 -7.53
C GLY A 51 -7.53 5.34 -8.20
N SER A 52 -7.55 5.31 -9.53
CA SER A 52 -8.64 5.91 -10.33
C SER A 52 -10.00 5.29 -10.01
N GLU A 53 -10.04 3.98 -9.75
CA GLU A 53 -11.26 3.28 -9.37
C GLU A 53 -11.75 3.72 -7.98
N LEU A 54 -10.85 3.79 -6.99
CA LEU A 54 -11.19 4.19 -5.61
C LEU A 54 -11.64 5.65 -5.55
N GLU A 55 -10.94 6.54 -6.25
CA GLU A 55 -11.34 7.95 -6.40
C GLU A 55 -12.75 8.08 -6.97
N LYS A 56 -13.02 7.37 -8.07
CA LYS A 56 -14.33 7.41 -8.74
C LYS A 56 -15.46 6.84 -7.87
N ASN A 57 -15.22 5.72 -7.19
CA ASN A 57 -16.27 4.98 -6.50
C ASN A 57 -16.52 5.49 -5.06
N ASN A 58 -15.51 6.09 -4.43
CA ASN A 58 -15.56 6.45 -3.01
C ASN A 58 -15.36 7.94 -2.75
N GLY A 59 -14.89 8.73 -3.73
CA GLY A 59 -14.62 10.15 -3.55
C GLY A 59 -13.46 10.45 -2.59
N VAL A 60 -12.58 9.47 -2.38
CA VAL A 60 -11.35 9.61 -1.57
C VAL A 60 -10.19 10.03 -2.46
N SER A 61 -9.11 10.56 -1.88
CA SER A 61 -7.87 10.80 -2.62
C SER A 61 -6.98 9.55 -2.61
N THR A 62 -6.22 9.33 -3.69
CA THR A 62 -5.22 8.27 -3.71
C THR A 62 -3.82 8.77 -4.06
N ARG A 63 -2.80 8.00 -3.66
CA ARG A 63 -1.41 8.21 -4.05
C ARG A 63 -0.75 6.89 -4.41
N SER A 64 -0.30 6.78 -5.66
CA SER A 64 0.47 5.63 -6.15
C SER A 64 1.95 5.82 -5.89
N VAL A 65 2.57 4.85 -5.21
CA VAL A 65 4.01 4.84 -4.92
C VAL A 65 4.61 3.57 -5.53
N PRO A 66 5.04 3.62 -6.81
CA PRO A 66 5.72 2.51 -7.45
C PRO A 66 7.09 2.30 -6.83
N LEU A 67 7.20 1.33 -5.92
CA LEU A 67 8.41 1.06 -5.15
C LEU A 67 8.55 -0.42 -4.87
N ASP A 68 9.76 -0.94 -5.04
CA ASP A 68 10.16 -2.26 -4.56
C ASP A 68 10.69 -2.14 -3.13
N LEU A 69 10.00 -2.77 -2.18
CA LEU A 69 10.31 -2.67 -0.76
C LEU A 69 11.52 -3.53 -0.32
N THR A 70 12.17 -4.21 -1.25
CA THR A 70 13.38 -4.99 -0.98
C THR A 70 14.66 -4.18 -1.07
N HIS A 71 14.60 -2.97 -1.64
CA HIS A 71 15.75 -2.08 -1.65
C HIS A 71 16.06 -1.58 -0.24
N SER A 72 17.35 -1.44 0.07
CA SER A 72 17.83 -0.96 1.36
C SER A 72 17.38 0.47 1.68
N ASP A 73 17.12 1.30 0.66
CA ASP A 73 16.66 2.69 0.78
C ASP A 73 15.13 2.83 0.68
N ALA A 74 14.39 1.72 0.59
CA ALA A 74 12.94 1.77 0.36
C ALA A 74 12.18 2.51 1.47
N ALA A 75 12.61 2.36 2.73
CA ALA A 75 11.98 3.06 3.85
C ALA A 75 12.14 4.58 3.76
N GLU A 76 13.35 5.07 3.47
CA GLU A 76 13.64 6.50 3.31
C GLU A 76 12.89 7.10 2.12
N ARG A 77 12.84 6.37 1.00
CA ARG A 77 12.06 6.76 -0.18
C ARG A 77 10.58 6.83 0.12
N LEU A 78 10.06 5.88 0.89
CA LEU A 78 8.66 5.87 1.29
C LEU A 78 8.33 7.00 2.27
N GLU A 79 9.20 7.26 3.25
CA GLU A 79 9.07 8.39 4.17
C GLU A 79 9.02 9.72 3.40
N THR A 80 9.95 9.91 2.46
CA THR A 80 9.98 11.08 1.58
C THR A 80 8.69 11.20 0.76
N ALA A 81 8.20 10.10 0.20
CA ALA A 81 6.98 10.09 -0.60
C ALA A 81 5.71 10.38 0.20
N MET A 82 5.73 10.21 1.53
CA MET A 82 4.59 10.43 2.44
C MET A 82 4.73 11.73 3.27
N ALA A 83 5.78 12.51 3.08
CA ALA A 83 6.14 13.62 3.98
C ALA A 83 5.05 14.71 4.14
N ASP A 84 4.18 14.87 3.15
CA ASP A 84 3.05 15.81 3.14
C ASP A 84 1.71 15.16 3.53
N LEU A 85 1.70 13.89 3.94
CA LEU A 85 0.50 13.15 4.32
C LEU A 85 0.45 12.86 5.82
N GLU A 86 -0.72 13.07 6.43
CA GLU A 86 -1.03 12.54 7.75
C GLU A 86 -1.41 11.06 7.65
N VAL A 87 -0.40 10.18 7.66
CA VAL A 87 -0.60 8.73 7.64
C VAL A 87 -0.99 8.24 9.03
N GLY A 88 -2.26 7.89 9.16
CA GLY A 88 -2.87 7.45 10.41
C GLY A 88 -2.96 5.93 10.60
N LEU A 89 -2.89 5.19 9.50
CA LEU A 89 -3.03 3.74 9.49
C LEU A 89 -2.03 3.13 8.51
N LEU A 90 -1.29 2.11 8.96
CA LEU A 90 -0.40 1.31 8.12
C LEU A 90 -0.93 -0.12 8.01
N VAL A 91 -1.20 -0.56 6.79
CA VAL A 91 -1.37 -1.97 6.45
C VAL A 91 -0.06 -2.46 5.84
N ASN A 92 0.78 -3.08 6.68
CA ASN A 92 2.02 -3.70 6.22
C ASN A 92 1.74 -5.11 5.65
N ASN A 93 1.31 -5.16 4.38
CA ASN A 93 0.84 -6.38 3.72
C ASN A 93 1.76 -6.82 2.54
N ALA A 94 2.79 -6.04 2.21
CA ALA A 94 3.82 -6.44 1.27
C ALA A 94 4.50 -7.74 1.75
N GLY A 95 4.38 -8.79 0.94
CA GLY A 95 4.96 -10.08 1.24
C GLY A 95 5.04 -10.96 0.00
N PHE A 96 6.04 -11.82 -0.02
CA PHE A 96 6.20 -12.83 -1.05
C PHE A 96 6.78 -14.10 -0.41
N GLY A 97 6.52 -15.25 -1.02
CA GLY A 97 7.00 -16.54 -0.54
C GLY A 97 8.04 -17.16 -1.48
N HIS A 98 9.05 -17.79 -0.90
CA HIS A 98 9.94 -18.68 -1.64
C HIS A 98 9.51 -20.15 -1.44
N LEU A 99 8.94 -20.75 -2.48
CA LEU A 99 8.68 -22.19 -2.50
C LEU A 99 9.95 -22.96 -2.89
N GLY A 100 10.43 -23.85 -2.03
CA GLY A 100 11.57 -24.73 -2.32
C GLY A 100 12.34 -25.17 -1.07
N ARG A 101 13.37 -26.01 -1.25
CA ARG A 101 14.28 -26.40 -0.17
C ARG A 101 15.16 -25.22 0.22
N PHE A 102 15.22 -24.93 1.52
CA PHE A 102 15.99 -23.82 2.10
C PHE A 102 17.41 -23.71 1.53
N HIS A 103 18.20 -24.79 1.53
CA HIS A 103 19.60 -24.79 1.07
C HIS A 103 19.80 -24.68 -0.45
N LYS A 104 18.72 -24.71 -1.25
CA LYS A 104 18.80 -24.66 -2.72
C LYS A 104 18.37 -23.31 -3.30
N LYS A 105 17.96 -22.37 -2.46
CA LYS A 105 17.44 -21.07 -2.88
C LYS A 105 18.45 -19.97 -2.54
N SER A 106 18.79 -19.18 -3.55
CA SER A 106 19.40 -17.88 -3.31
C SER A 106 18.31 -16.88 -2.91
N LEU A 107 18.63 -15.97 -1.98
CA LEU A 107 17.79 -14.83 -1.63
C LEU A 107 17.94 -13.67 -2.63
N SER A 108 18.94 -13.74 -3.53
CA SER A 108 19.18 -12.74 -4.58
C SER A 108 18.03 -12.66 -5.58
N GLY A 109 17.60 -11.45 -5.95
CA GLY A 109 16.56 -11.22 -6.96
C GLY A 109 15.12 -11.22 -6.43
N THR A 110 14.98 -11.21 -5.11
CA THR A 110 13.70 -10.97 -4.43
C THR A 110 13.21 -9.56 -4.69
N GLN A 111 11.90 -9.42 -4.91
CA GLN A 111 11.26 -8.14 -5.17
C GLN A 111 9.85 -8.15 -4.56
N ILE A 112 9.47 -7.06 -3.88
CA ILE A 112 8.17 -6.95 -3.19
C ILE A 112 7.47 -5.66 -3.60
#